data_AF-A0A8W8KJM7-F1
#
_entry.id   AF-A0A8W8KJM7-F1
#
_cell.length_a   1.000
_cell.length_b   1.000
_cell.length_c   1.000
_cell.angle_alpha   90.00
_cell.angle_beta   90.00
_cell.angle_gamma   90.00
#
_symmetry.space_group_name_H-M   'P 1'
#
loop_
_entity.id
_entity.type
_entity.pdbx_description
1 polymer ?
#
loop_
_entity_poly.entity_id
_entity_poly.type
_entity_poly.pdbx_seq_one_letter_code
_entity_poly.pdbx_strand_id
1 'polypeptide(L)' 'GNYLVADYDNKWISVFSPEGKYMNKIGTGKLLGPKGVAVDKNGHIIVIDNKGSCIFIFQSNGKLISKFGSRGNHDWQ' A
#
# COMPACT_ATOMS: atom_id res chain seq x y z
N GLY A 1 12.96 -10.96 7.62
CA GLY A 1 12.34 -9.86 6.84
C GLY A 1 11.28 -9.20 7.69
N ASN A 2 10.91 -7.96 7.40
CA ASN A 2 9.89 -7.23 8.17
C ASN A 2 8.48 -7.69 7.80
N TYR A 3 7.51 -7.53 8.70
CA TYR A 3 6.09 -7.71 8.40
C TYR A 3 5.48 -6.42 7.91
N LEU A 4 4.71 -6.50 6.82
CA LEU A 4 3.90 -5.41 6.30
C LEU A 4 2.44 -5.75 6.55
N VAL A 5 1.72 -4.83 7.20
CA VAL A 5 0.31 -4.99 7.52
C VAL A 5 -0.48 -3.89 6.84
N ALA A 6 -1.42 -4.28 5.97
CA ALA A 6 -2.37 -3.35 5.37
C ALA A 6 -3.42 -2.95 6.42
N ASP A 7 -3.24 -1.76 6.99
CA ASP A 7 -4.07 -1.26 8.07
C ASP A 7 -5.19 -0.39 7.49
N TYR A 8 -6.34 -1.02 7.28
CA TYR A 8 -7.44 -0.45 6.50
C TYR A 8 -7.96 0.86 7.08
N ASP A 9 -8.23 0.91 8.39
CA ASP A 9 -8.81 2.08 9.04
C ASP A 9 -7.79 3.16 9.36
N ASN A 10 -6.53 2.78 9.63
CA ASN A 10 -5.45 3.76 9.79
C ASN A 10 -4.97 4.34 8.45
N LYS A 11 -5.36 3.73 7.33
CA LYS A 11 -5.08 4.22 5.96
C LYS A 11 -3.58 4.32 5.68
N TRP A 12 -2.83 3.31 6.12
CA TRP A 12 -1.41 3.15 5.82
C TRP A 12 -1.01 1.67 5.84
N ILE A 13 0.22 1.38 5.43
CA ILE A 13 0.87 0.10 5.70
C ILE A 13 1.73 0.24 6.94
N SER A 14 1.48 -0.57 7.96
CA SER A 14 2.30 -0.65 9.17
C SER A 14 3.46 -1.63 8.95
N VAL A 15 4.66 -1.26 9.39
CA VAL A 15 5.89 -2.06 9.25
C VAL A 15 6.34 -2.51 10.64
N PHE A 16 6.46 -3.82 10.83
CA PHE A 16 6.91 -4.44 12.07
C PHE A 16 8.18 -5.26 11.88
N SER A 17 9.01 -5.33 12.92
CA SER A 17 10.14 -6.25 12.97
C SER A 17 9.65 -7.70 13.11
N PRO A 18 10.51 -8.71 12.84
CA PRO A 18 10.19 -10.12 13.08
C PRO A 18 9.73 -10.43 14.52
N GLU A 19 10.17 -9.63 15.48
CA GLU A 19 9.84 -9.72 16.90
C GLU A 19 8.51 -9.01 17.25
N GLY A 20 7.81 -8.46 16.26
CA GLY A 20 6.52 -7.78 16.44
C GLY A 20 6.63 -6.32 16.88
N LYS A 21 7.83 -5.72 16.87
CA LYS A 21 8.01 -4.30 17.24
C LYS A 21 7.60 -3.40 16.08
N TYR A 22 6.77 -2.38 16.35
CA TYR A 22 6.45 -1.35 15.37
C TYR A 22 7.71 -0.56 14.98
N MET A 23 7.93 -0.38 13.68
CA MET A 23 9.10 0.30 13.15
C MET A 23 8.75 1.56 12.36
N ASN A 24 7.81 1.45 11.42
CA ASN A 24 7.44 2.57 10.56
C ASN A 24 6.06 2.38 9.93
N LYS A 25 5.60 3.38 9.17
CA LYS A 25 4.40 3.35 8.34
C LYS A 25 4.67 3.90 6.94
N ILE A 26 3.92 3.42 5.96
CA ILE A 26 4.07 3.78 4.54
C ILE A 26 2.71 4.21 3.96
N GLY A 27 2.72 5.21 3.09
CA GLY A 27 1.53 5.64 2.35
C GLY A 27 0.55 6.53 3.13
N THR A 28 0.95 7.04 4.30
CA THR A 28 0.16 8.01 5.07
C THR A 28 -0.26 9.21 4.21
N GLY A 29 -1.54 9.55 4.24
CA GLY A 29 -2.12 10.65 3.44
C GLY A 29 -2.25 10.36 1.94
N LYS A 30 -1.84 9.17 1.46
CA LYS A 30 -2.01 8.74 0.07
C LYS A 30 -3.02 7.60 -0.05
N LEU A 31 -3.00 6.69 0.92
CA LEU A 31 -3.92 5.56 0.98
C LEU A 31 -5.24 5.99 1.63
N LEU A 32 -6.33 5.39 1.17
CA LEU A 32 -7.70 5.64 1.61
C LEU A 32 -8.34 4.39 2.23
N GLY A 33 -7.92 3.21 1.81
CA GLY A 33 -8.41 1.93 2.33
C GLY A 33 -7.57 0.76 1.79
N PRO A 34 -6.32 0.61 2.25
CA PRO A 34 -5.46 -0.48 1.82
C PRO A 34 -6.05 -1.81 2.29
N LYS A 35 -6.22 -2.77 1.37
CA LYS A 35 -6.73 -4.11 1.69
C LYS A 35 -5.70 -5.22 1.55
N GLY A 36 -4.64 -4.97 0.78
CA GLY A 36 -3.61 -5.96 0.52
C GLY A 36 -2.27 -5.29 0.26
N VAL A 37 -1.22 -6.01 0.60
CA VAL A 37 0.17 -5.60 0.38
C VAL A 37 0.99 -6.80 -0.08
N ALA A 38 1.87 -6.58 -1.06
CA ALA A 38 2.84 -7.55 -1.53
C ALA A 38 4.20 -6.86 -1.73
N VAL A 39 5.27 -7.66 -1.78
CA VAL A 39 6.63 -7.17 -2.05
C VAL A 39 7.21 -7.93 -3.23
N ASP A 40 7.72 -7.22 -4.22
CA ASP A 40 8.39 -7.83 -5.37
C ASP A 40 9.87 -8.17 -5.08
N LYS A 41 10.55 -8.82 -6.03
CA LYS A 41 11.97 -9.19 -5.91
C LYS A 41 12.93 -8.00 -5.79
N ASN A 42 12.50 -6.79 -6.16
CA ASN A 42 13.30 -5.57 -6.07
C ASN A 42 13.04 -4.81 -4.76
N GLY A 43 12.16 -5.34 -3.89
CA GLY A 43 11.79 -4.69 -2.64
C GLY A 43 10.75 -3.58 -2.81
N HIS A 44 10.05 -3.51 -3.95
CA HIS A 44 8.92 -2.60 -4.10
C HIS A 44 7.71 -3.10 -3.33
N ILE A 45 7.06 -2.18 -2.64
CA ILE A 45 5.86 -2.45 -1.84
C ILE A 45 4.65 -2.08 -2.68
N ILE A 46 3.87 -3.09 -3.06
CA ILE A 46 2.70 -2.96 -3.92
C ILE A 46 1.47 -3.04 -3.02
N VAL A 47 0.66 -1.98 -3.03
CA VAL A 47 -0.51 -1.85 -2.16
C VAL A 47 -1.76 -1.72 -3.01
N ILE A 48 -2.75 -2.57 -2.73
CA ILE A 48 -4.08 -2.47 -3.32
C ILE A 48 -4.92 -1.57 -2.42
N ASP A 49 -5.34 -0.42 -2.94
CA ASP A 49 -6.24 0.50 -2.27
C ASP A 49 -7.67 0.36 -2.81
N ASN A 50 -8.51 -0.28 -2.01
CA ASN A 50 -9.88 -0.59 -2.41
C ASN A 50 -10.75 0.67 -2.48
N LYS A 51 -10.62 1.58 -1.52
CA LYS A 51 -11.41 2.84 -1.52
C LYS A 51 -10.99 3.74 -2.66
N GLY A 52 -9.69 3.83 -2.93
CA GLY A 52 -9.14 4.56 -4.06
C GLY A 52 -9.32 3.86 -5.41
N SER A 53 -9.76 2.60 -5.43
CA SER A 53 -9.89 1.77 -6.65
C SER A 53 -8.61 1.80 -7.50
N CYS A 54 -7.45 1.75 -6.83
CA CYS A 54 -6.15 1.89 -7.48
C CYS A 54 -5.08 1.06 -6.76
N ILE A 55 -3.94 0.94 -7.43
CA ILE A 55 -2.75 0.28 -6.92
C ILE A 55 -1.66 1.34 -6.75
N PHE A 56 -0.97 1.30 -5.61
CA PHE A 56 0.21 2.11 -5.36
C PHE A 56 1.46 1.22 -5.32
N ILE A 57 2.56 1.71 -5.88
CA ILE A 57 3.87 1.08 -5.79
C ILE A 57 4.81 2.04 -5.07
N PHE A 58 5.37 1.60 -3.95
CA PHE A 58 6.35 2.33 -3.17
C PHE A 58 7.71 1.66 -3.23
N GLN A 59 8.77 2.44 -3.08
CA GLN A 59 10.09 1.94 -2.68
C GLN A 59 10.04 1.39 -1.25
N SER A 60 11.02 0.57 -0.89
CA SER A 60 11.17 0.01 0.47
C SER A 60 11.30 1.10 1.56
N ASN A 61 11.80 2.28 1.20
CA ASN A 61 11.87 3.46 2.09
C ASN A 61 10.54 4.24 2.19
N GLY A 62 9.49 3.81 1.50
CA GLY A 62 8.17 4.44 1.52
C GLY A 62 7.94 5.54 0.48
N LYS A 63 8.93 5.86 -0.38
CA LYS A 63 8.75 6.83 -1.47
C LYS A 63 7.82 6.25 -2.54
N LEU A 64 6.84 7.02 -2.98
CA LEU A 64 5.95 6.63 -4.06
C LEU A 64 6.71 6.56 -5.40
N ILE A 65 6.61 5.43 -6.10
CA ILE A 65 7.12 5.23 -7.46
C ILE A 65 6.02 5.52 -8.47
N SER A 66 4.87 4.86 -8.31
CA SER A 66 3.77 4.92 -9.27
C SER A 66 2.43 4.63 -8.62
N LYS A 67 1.36 5.08 -9.28
CA LYS A 67 -0.03 4.81 -8.96
C LYS A 67 -0.78 4.58 -10.27
N PHE A 68 -1.57 3.52 -10.35
CA PHE A 68 -2.43 3.27 -11.51
C PHE A 68 -3.74 2.60 -11.12
N GLY A 69 -4.70 2.60 -12.05
CA GLY A 69 -6.07 2.20 -11.80
C GLY A 69 -6.94 3.35 -11.29
N SER A 70 -8.23 3.23 -11.55
CA SER A 70 -9.28 4.10 -11.05
C SER A 70 -10.56 3.28 -10.91
N ARG A 71 -11.56 3.86 -10.25
CA ARG A 71 -12.91 3.31 -10.37
C ARG A 71 -13.28 3.32 -11.85
N GLY A 72 -13.81 2.21 -12.35
CA GLY A 72 -14.30 2.14 -13.72
C GLY A 72 -15.44 3.15 -13.89
N ASN A 73 -15.37 3.93 -14.95
CA ASN A 73 -16.53 4.69 -15.42
C ASN A 73 -17.29 3.73 -16.32
N HIS A 74 -18.54 3.43 -15.95
CA HIS A 74 -19.43 2.54 -16.69
C HIS A 74 -19.95 3.26 -17.94
N ASP A 75 -19.03 3.77 -18.77
CA ASP A 75 -19.36 4.43 -20.01
C ASP A 75 -19.18 3.41 -21.13
N TRP A 76 -20.19 2.56 -21.33
CA TRP A 76 -20.34 1.80 -22.57
C TRP A 76 -21.12 2.67 -23.58
N GLN A 77 -20.46 3.69 -24.11
CA GLN A 77 -20.91 4.42 -25.30
C GLN A 77 -19.77 4.49 -26.30
#